data_AF-A0A9X1R169-F1
#
_entry.id   AF-A0A9X1R169-F1
#
_cell.length_a   1.000
_cell.length_b   1.000
_cell.length_c   1.000
_cell.angle_alpha   90.00
_cell.angle_beta   90.00
_cell.angle_gamma   90.00
#
_symmetry.space_group_name_H-M   'P 1'
#
loop_
_entity.id
_entity.type
_entity.pdbx_description
1 polymer ?
#
loop_
_entity_poly.entity_id
_entity_poly.type
_entity_poly.pdbx_seq_one_letter_code
_entity_poly.pdbx_strand_id
1 'polypeptide(L)'
;MKSIFNYRLSLICVFCLSLFSCHEGTITTEPPYEGPPKGHIITVERAQEMYDSYSQRRVSIIKKYEDSINPTPESFGATRYAEFDLATIKQYIAFIEHEANRAKVDVSTLRFYLSNYPNSNNYPNGDAVKYPRQNSIFVVPTMDQNGENVGFSIEELEGKYTAVPIRKKDGDNNDRNGVINEAGFLSSNANTLQVNTTSLILNDGTIMPPPILGSNDFGDNN
;
A
#
# COMPACT_ATOMS: atom_id res chain seq x y z
N MET A 1 22.87 -74.06 -11.36
CA MET A 1 22.48 -73.19 -10.23
C MET A 1 23.32 -71.91 -10.33
N LYS A 2 22.67 -70.74 -10.23
CA LYS A 2 23.19 -69.36 -10.12
C LYS A 2 22.98 -68.42 -11.33
N SER A 3 22.31 -67.31 -10.98
CA SER A 3 22.34 -65.98 -11.58
C SER A 3 21.38 -65.65 -12.73
N ILE A 4 20.09 -65.55 -12.42
CA ILE A 4 19.11 -64.75 -13.21
C ILE A 4 18.34 -63.74 -12.32
N PHE A 5 18.55 -63.78 -11.00
CA PHE A 5 17.74 -63.03 -10.06
C PHE A 5 18.49 -61.80 -9.55
N ASN A 6 18.71 -60.77 -10.37
CA ASN A 6 19.23 -59.48 -9.87
C ASN A 6 18.95 -58.24 -10.74
N TYR A 7 18.22 -58.35 -11.86
CA TYR A 7 17.94 -57.17 -12.71
C TYR A 7 16.48 -56.70 -12.70
N ARG A 8 15.57 -57.46 -12.05
CA ARG A 8 14.14 -57.08 -12.01
C ARG A 8 13.74 -56.16 -10.86
N LEU A 9 14.58 -56.01 -9.83
CA LEU A 9 14.29 -55.13 -8.69
C LEU A 9 14.82 -53.70 -8.89
N SER A 10 15.83 -53.51 -9.75
CA SER A 10 16.39 -52.18 -10.05
C SER A 10 15.52 -51.37 -11.02
N LEU A 11 14.78 -52.03 -11.91
CA LEU A 11 13.92 -51.34 -12.89
C LEU A 11 12.62 -50.78 -12.31
N ILE A 12 12.19 -51.24 -11.12
CA ILE A 12 10.95 -50.81 -10.48
C ILE A 12 11.16 -49.53 -9.66
N CYS A 13 12.36 -49.28 -9.11
CA CYS A 13 12.64 -48.05 -8.37
C CYS A 13 12.77 -46.80 -9.25
N VAL A 14 13.12 -46.95 -10.54
CA VAL A 14 13.24 -45.80 -11.47
C VAL A 14 11.86 -45.37 -12.02
N PHE A 15 10.86 -46.26 -12.02
CA PHE A 15 9.52 -45.94 -12.51
C PHE A 15 8.63 -45.25 -11.45
N CYS A 16 8.99 -45.32 -10.17
CA CYS A 16 8.24 -44.64 -9.10
C CYS A 16 8.66 -43.17 -8.88
N LEU A 17 9.80 -42.73 -9.43
CA LEU A 17 10.31 -41.36 -9.28
C LEU A 17 9.75 -40.38 -10.32
N SER A 18 8.99 -40.83 -11.31
CA SER A 18 8.41 -39.99 -12.37
C SER A 18 6.98 -39.51 -12.09
N LEU A 19 6.37 -39.91 -10.97
CA LEU A 19 4.96 -39.56 -10.64
C LEU A 19 4.80 -38.44 -9.60
N PHE A 20 5.89 -37.81 -9.14
CA PHE A 20 5.85 -36.63 -8.26
C PHE A 20 6.14 -35.30 -8.99
N SER A 21 5.91 -35.24 -10.30
CA SER A 21 5.75 -33.94 -10.95
C SER A 21 4.28 -33.53 -10.82
N CYS A 22 3.89 -33.11 -9.61
CA CYS A 22 2.74 -32.22 -9.49
C CYS A 22 3.13 -30.95 -10.24
N HIS A 23 2.73 -30.89 -11.51
CA HIS A 23 2.53 -29.63 -12.18
C HIS A 23 1.34 -28.99 -11.47
N GLU A 24 1.60 -28.27 -10.38
CA GLU A 24 0.70 -27.22 -9.92
C GLU A 24 0.58 -26.28 -11.12
N GLY A 25 -0.44 -26.55 -11.94
CA GLY A 25 -0.91 -25.59 -12.92
C GLY A 25 -1.11 -24.31 -12.15
N THR A 26 -0.33 -23.30 -12.48
CA THR A 26 -0.49 -21.93 -11.97
C THR A 26 -1.96 -21.58 -12.17
N ILE A 27 -2.76 -21.69 -11.11
CA ILE A 27 -4.13 -21.20 -11.12
C ILE A 27 -3.93 -19.70 -11.25
N THR A 28 -4.20 -19.18 -12.44
CA THR A 28 -4.28 -17.73 -12.64
C THR A 28 -5.32 -17.23 -11.64
N THR A 29 -4.86 -16.56 -10.59
CA THR A 29 -5.69 -16.02 -9.50
C THR A 29 -6.48 -14.79 -9.91
N GLU A 30 -6.40 -14.38 -11.18
CA GLU A 30 -7.15 -13.24 -11.67
C GLU A 30 -8.63 -13.61 -11.82
N PRO A 31 -9.55 -12.84 -11.20
CA PRO A 31 -10.98 -13.09 -11.36
C PRO A 31 -11.37 -12.98 -12.85
N PRO A 32 -12.43 -13.68 -13.28
CA PRO A 32 -12.91 -13.57 -14.64
C PRO A 32 -13.28 -12.12 -14.97
N TYR A 33 -13.02 -11.69 -16.19
CA TYR A 33 -13.37 -10.33 -16.62
C TYR A 33 -14.89 -10.18 -16.75
N GLU A 34 -15.48 -9.36 -15.88
CA GLU A 34 -16.93 -9.11 -15.84
C GLU A 34 -17.36 -7.84 -16.61
N GLY A 35 -16.44 -7.22 -17.36
CA GLY A 35 -16.66 -5.90 -17.95
C GLY A 35 -16.14 -4.76 -17.08
N PRO A 36 -16.40 -3.50 -17.47
CA PRO A 36 -15.96 -2.34 -16.69
C PRO A 36 -16.71 -2.28 -15.34
N PRO A 37 -16.03 -1.86 -14.25
CA PRO A 37 -16.67 -1.60 -12.96
C PRO A 37 -17.82 -0.59 -13.10
N LYS A 38 -19.06 -1.06 -12.90
CA LYS A 38 -20.28 -0.26 -13.12
C LYS A 38 -20.29 0.96 -12.21
N GLY A 39 -20.40 2.15 -12.80
CA GLY A 39 -20.50 3.43 -12.07
C GLY A 39 -19.16 4.01 -11.60
N HIS A 40 -18.03 3.35 -11.84
CA HIS A 40 -16.71 3.81 -11.37
C HIS A 40 -15.81 4.36 -12.49
N ILE A 41 -16.17 4.16 -13.76
CA ILE A 41 -15.44 4.70 -14.91
C ILE A 41 -16.05 6.04 -15.32
N ILE A 42 -15.23 7.10 -15.29
CA ILE A 42 -15.62 8.46 -15.71
C ILE A 42 -15.15 8.76 -17.14
N THR A 43 -15.76 9.76 -17.79
CA THR A 43 -15.31 10.22 -19.11
C THR A 43 -14.04 11.07 -18.99
N VAL A 44 -13.31 11.22 -20.10
CA VAL A 44 -12.10 12.05 -20.17
C VAL A 44 -12.41 13.51 -19.90
N GLU A 45 -13.55 14.02 -20.39
CA GLU A 45 -13.98 15.41 -20.16
C GLU A 45 -14.25 15.67 -18.67
N ARG A 46 -14.86 14.69 -17.98
CA ARG A 46 -15.07 14.79 -16.53
C ARG A 46 -13.73 14.79 -15.77
N ALA A 47 -12.77 13.97 -16.19
CA ALA A 47 -11.43 13.96 -15.60
C ALA A 47 -10.69 15.29 -15.81
N GLN A 48 -10.78 15.87 -17.02
CA GLN A 48 -10.20 17.17 -17.37
C GLN A 48 -10.77 18.29 -16.48
N GLU A 49 -12.10 18.36 -16.35
CA GLU A 49 -12.76 19.37 -15.50
C GLU A 49 -12.30 19.26 -14.03
N MET A 50 -12.15 18.03 -13.51
CA MET A 50 -11.64 17.80 -12.16
C MET A 50 -10.17 18.23 -12.02
N TYR A 51 -9.33 17.95 -13.02
CA TYR A 51 -7.93 18.37 -13.07
C TYR A 51 -7.81 19.90 -13.09
N ASP A 52 -8.56 20.57 -13.97
CA ASP A 52 -8.57 22.02 -14.12
C ASP A 52 -9.08 22.71 -12.85
N SER A 53 -10.15 22.17 -12.27
CA SER A 53 -10.67 22.65 -10.97
C SER A 53 -9.62 22.57 -9.86
N TYR A 54 -8.85 21.49 -9.76
CA TYR A 54 -7.75 21.39 -8.79
C TYR A 54 -6.63 22.39 -9.11
N SER A 55 -6.23 22.50 -10.38
CA SER A 55 -5.23 23.47 -10.85
C SER A 55 -5.58 24.90 -10.47
N GLN A 56 -6.82 25.32 -10.73
CA GLN A 56 -7.28 26.69 -10.50
C GLN A 56 -7.52 26.98 -9.01
N ARG A 57 -8.06 26.01 -8.26
CA ARG A 57 -8.58 26.26 -6.90
C ARG A 57 -7.67 25.78 -5.77
N ARG A 58 -6.64 24.97 -6.03
CA ARG A 58 -5.81 24.36 -4.98
C ARG A 58 -4.34 24.67 -5.14
N VAL A 59 -3.78 24.53 -6.34
CA VAL A 59 -2.32 24.61 -6.55
C VAL A 59 -1.74 25.93 -6.09
N SER A 60 -2.33 27.06 -6.48
CA SER A 60 -1.83 28.39 -6.11
C SER A 60 -1.90 28.64 -4.59
N ILE A 61 -2.95 28.14 -3.93
CA ILE A 61 -3.16 28.28 -2.49
C ILE A 61 -2.15 27.42 -1.73
N ILE A 62 -2.00 26.16 -2.11
CA ILE A 62 -1.03 25.23 -1.49
C ILE A 62 0.38 25.82 -1.62
N LYS A 63 0.78 26.16 -2.85
CA LYS A 63 2.09 26.79 -3.12
C LYS A 63 2.32 28.02 -2.25
N LYS A 64 1.37 28.97 -2.23
CA LYS A 64 1.49 30.19 -1.44
C LYS A 64 1.63 29.90 0.06
N TYR A 65 0.87 28.95 0.58
CA TYR A 65 0.93 28.58 1.99
C TYR A 65 2.26 27.91 2.33
N GLU A 66 2.66 26.88 1.58
CA GLU A 66 3.90 26.13 1.83
C GLU A 66 5.16 27.00 1.70
N ASP A 67 5.19 27.92 0.72
CA ASP A 67 6.26 28.90 0.58
C ASP A 67 6.30 29.90 1.75
N SER A 68 5.15 30.22 2.35
CA SER A 68 5.07 31.18 3.46
C SER A 68 5.60 30.63 4.79
N ILE A 69 5.39 29.33 5.04
CA ILE A 69 5.82 28.69 6.30
C ILE A 69 7.23 28.11 6.21
N ASN A 70 7.73 27.85 5.01
CA ASN A 70 9.06 27.30 4.75
C ASN A 70 9.70 28.02 3.55
N PRO A 71 10.17 29.27 3.71
CA PRO A 71 10.74 30.04 2.62
C PRO A 71 12.06 29.41 2.15
N THR A 72 12.04 28.82 0.96
CA THR A 72 13.21 28.25 0.27
C THR A 72 13.45 28.98 -1.06
N PRO A 73 14.68 28.95 -1.61
CA PRO A 73 14.97 29.52 -2.93
C PRO A 73 14.11 28.90 -4.05
N GLU A 74 13.81 27.62 -3.92
CA GLU A 74 12.88 26.90 -4.79
C GLU A 74 11.46 27.04 -4.27
N SER A 75 10.53 27.43 -5.15
CA SER A 75 9.13 27.54 -4.80
C SER A 75 8.46 26.17 -4.81
N PHE A 76 7.53 25.98 -3.87
CA PHE A 76 6.79 24.75 -3.71
C PHE A 76 6.04 24.35 -5.00
N GLY A 77 6.21 23.09 -5.39
CA GLY A 77 5.41 22.45 -6.42
C GLY A 77 4.32 21.62 -5.77
N ALA A 78 3.04 21.90 -6.04
CA ALA A 78 1.95 21.08 -5.52
C ALA A 78 1.84 19.77 -6.29
N THR A 79 1.85 18.65 -5.59
CA THR A 79 1.69 17.31 -6.18
C THR A 79 0.37 17.20 -6.93
N ARG A 80 0.45 16.59 -8.12
CA ARG A 80 -0.64 16.30 -9.05
C ARG A 80 -1.06 14.84 -9.02
N TYR A 81 -0.08 13.94 -8.99
CA TYR A 81 -0.32 12.52 -8.92
C TYR A 81 0.79 11.80 -8.16
N ALA A 82 0.44 10.62 -7.65
CA ALA A 82 1.36 9.60 -7.20
C ALA A 82 1.20 8.39 -8.12
N GLU A 83 2.32 7.82 -8.53
CA GLU A 83 2.37 6.76 -9.52
C GLU A 83 3.11 5.55 -8.95
N PHE A 84 2.52 4.39 -9.19
CA PHE A 84 3.14 3.08 -9.01
C PHE A 84 3.01 2.35 -10.33
N ASP A 85 4.01 1.56 -10.69
CA ASP A 85 3.85 0.66 -11.81
C ASP A 85 2.78 -0.42 -11.48
N LEU A 86 2.14 -0.93 -12.52
CA LEU A 86 1.06 -1.91 -12.37
C LEU A 86 1.53 -3.19 -11.68
N ALA A 87 2.79 -3.61 -11.87
CA ALA A 87 3.31 -4.82 -11.26
C ALA A 87 3.44 -4.66 -9.73
N THR A 88 3.91 -3.50 -9.27
CA THR A 88 3.96 -3.14 -7.86
C THR A 88 2.56 -3.16 -7.23
N ILE A 89 1.54 -2.62 -7.90
CA ILE A 89 0.16 -2.66 -7.38
C ILE A 89 -0.37 -4.09 -7.30
N LYS A 90 -0.16 -4.92 -8.34
CA LYS A 90 -0.57 -6.34 -8.31
C LYS A 90 0.13 -7.11 -7.20
N GLN A 91 1.43 -6.90 -7.03
CA GLN A 91 2.20 -7.51 -5.95
C GLN A 91 1.69 -7.06 -4.59
N TYR A 92 1.38 -5.77 -4.42
CA TYR A 92 0.84 -5.23 -3.18
C TYR A 92 -0.51 -5.87 -2.83
N ILE A 93 -1.43 -5.99 -3.79
CA ILE A 93 -2.71 -6.68 -3.59
C ILE A 93 -2.49 -8.13 -3.16
N ALA A 94 -1.62 -8.87 -3.85
CA ALA A 94 -1.30 -10.25 -3.47
C ALA A 94 -0.67 -10.35 -2.07
N PHE A 95 0.20 -9.40 -1.71
CA PHE A 95 0.83 -9.34 -0.39
C PHE A 95 -0.20 -9.12 0.73
N ILE A 96 -1.08 -8.12 0.61
CA ILE A 96 -2.06 -7.83 1.67
C ILE A 96 -3.09 -8.97 1.80
N GLU A 97 -3.48 -9.61 0.70
CA GLU A 97 -4.38 -10.77 0.72
C GLU A 97 -3.69 -11.96 1.40
N HIS A 98 -2.41 -12.21 1.10
CA HIS A 98 -1.64 -13.26 1.76
C HIS A 98 -1.56 -13.06 3.28
N GLU A 99 -1.20 -11.85 3.71
CA GLU A 99 -1.08 -11.51 5.13
C GLU A 99 -2.42 -11.56 5.86
N ALA A 100 -3.51 -11.07 5.24
CA ALA A 100 -4.86 -11.12 5.79
C ALA A 100 -5.35 -12.58 5.96
N ASN A 101 -5.10 -13.44 4.97
CA ASN A 101 -5.45 -14.85 5.01
C ASN A 101 -4.77 -15.60 6.17
N ARG A 102 -3.50 -15.29 6.46
CA ARG A 102 -2.78 -15.88 7.62
C ARG A 102 -3.46 -15.53 8.94
N ALA A 103 -4.02 -14.33 9.04
CA ALA A 103 -4.79 -13.85 10.19
C ALA A 103 -6.29 -14.20 10.14
N LYS A 104 -6.74 -14.93 9.10
CA LYS A 104 -8.14 -15.35 8.90
C LYS A 104 -9.13 -14.17 8.83
N VAL A 105 -8.73 -13.10 8.17
CA VAL A 105 -9.59 -11.95 7.85
C VAL A 105 -9.51 -11.66 6.36
N ASP A 106 -10.58 -11.05 5.83
CA ASP A 106 -10.61 -10.59 4.44
C ASP A 106 -10.25 -9.11 4.34
N VAL A 107 -9.61 -8.73 3.23
CA VAL A 107 -9.46 -7.31 2.88
C VAL A 107 -10.78 -6.82 2.27
N SER A 108 -11.43 -5.88 2.94
CA SER A 108 -12.74 -5.36 2.54
C SER A 108 -12.64 -4.17 1.58
N THR A 109 -11.72 -3.24 1.83
CA THR A 109 -11.50 -2.06 0.97
C THR A 109 -10.05 -1.61 0.99
N LEU A 110 -9.67 -0.79 0.01
CA LEU A 110 -8.44 0.01 0.04
C LEU A 110 -8.79 1.47 0.29
N ARG A 111 -8.21 2.04 1.35
CA ARG A 111 -8.41 3.46 1.71
C ARG A 111 -7.18 4.27 1.34
N PHE A 112 -7.38 5.26 0.48
CA PHE A 112 -6.34 6.18 0.03
C PHE A 112 -6.39 7.44 0.90
N TYR A 113 -5.32 7.70 1.65
CA TYR A 113 -5.16 8.90 2.45
C TYR A 113 -4.33 9.93 1.70
N LEU A 114 -4.76 11.19 1.74
CA LEU A 114 -3.92 12.32 1.37
C LEU A 114 -2.97 12.62 2.53
N SER A 115 -1.69 12.81 2.24
CA SER A 115 -0.65 13.03 3.26
C SER A 115 0.40 14.03 2.80
N ASN A 116 1.34 14.32 3.69
CA ASN A 116 2.51 15.12 3.41
C ASN A 116 3.76 14.42 3.93
N TYR A 117 4.82 14.42 3.13
CA TYR A 117 6.16 14.14 3.61
C TYR A 117 6.58 15.25 4.59
N PRO A 118 7.23 14.89 5.72
CA PRO A 118 7.65 15.89 6.69
C PRO A 118 8.72 16.82 6.09
N ASN A 119 8.88 17.99 6.72
CA ASN A 119 10.02 18.86 6.47
C ASN A 119 11.24 18.38 7.28
N SER A 120 11.73 17.18 6.97
CA SER A 120 12.92 16.59 7.59
C SER A 120 13.64 15.70 6.58
N ASN A 121 14.90 15.38 6.88
CA ASN A 121 15.67 14.43 6.08
C ASN A 121 15.32 12.97 6.43
N ASN A 122 14.88 12.72 7.66
CA ASN A 122 14.57 11.38 8.14
C ASN A 122 13.24 11.36 8.93
N TYR A 123 12.58 10.21 8.90
CA TYR A 123 11.47 9.85 9.77
C TYR A 123 11.97 9.50 11.18
N PRO A 124 11.08 9.43 12.20
CA PRO A 124 11.46 9.06 13.57
C PRO A 124 12.14 7.68 13.70
N ASN A 125 11.86 6.76 12.79
CA ASN A 125 12.49 5.43 12.73
C ASN A 125 13.86 5.43 12.03
N GLY A 126 14.32 6.58 11.51
CA GLY A 126 15.61 6.75 10.84
C GLY A 126 15.58 6.63 9.32
N ASP A 127 14.44 6.24 8.73
CA ASP A 127 14.31 6.13 7.27
C ASP A 127 14.41 7.50 6.60
N ALA A 128 15.05 7.55 5.43
CA ALA A 128 15.18 8.80 4.68
C ALA A 128 13.83 9.25 4.10
N VAL A 129 13.55 10.54 4.18
CA VAL A 129 12.38 11.16 3.57
C VAL A 129 12.66 11.39 2.09
N LYS A 130 11.95 10.64 1.24
CA LYS A 130 12.18 10.62 -0.22
C LYS A 130 11.89 11.98 -0.88
N TYR A 131 10.81 12.64 -0.49
CA TYR A 131 10.37 13.91 -1.08
C TYR A 131 9.97 14.94 -0.01
N PRO A 132 10.92 15.53 0.74
CA PRO A 132 10.60 16.42 1.84
C PRO A 132 9.63 17.54 1.44
N ARG A 133 8.68 17.84 2.33
CA ARG A 133 7.61 18.86 2.18
C ARG A 133 6.53 18.55 1.14
N GLN A 134 6.69 17.53 0.30
CA GLN A 134 5.73 17.26 -0.78
C GLN A 134 4.45 16.60 -0.27
N ASN A 135 3.34 16.84 -0.98
CA ASN A 135 2.15 16.03 -0.75
C ASN A 135 2.40 14.60 -1.24
N SER A 136 1.73 13.64 -0.61
CA SER A 136 1.78 12.24 -0.99
C SER A 136 0.41 11.59 -0.78
N ILE A 137 0.34 10.30 -1.07
CA ILE A 137 -0.74 9.43 -0.65
C ILE A 137 -0.17 8.22 0.07
N PHE A 138 -0.95 7.61 0.96
CA PHE A 138 -0.68 6.25 1.39
C PHE A 138 -1.97 5.42 1.35
N VAL A 139 -1.83 4.13 1.08
CA VAL A 139 -2.93 3.18 0.92
C VAL A 139 -2.96 2.24 2.11
N VAL A 140 -4.15 2.11 2.70
CA VAL A 140 -4.38 1.27 3.89
C VAL A 140 -5.45 0.24 3.56
N PRO A 141 -5.16 -1.06 3.66
CA PRO A 141 -6.19 -2.07 3.53
C PRO A 141 -7.07 -2.04 4.78
N THR A 142 -8.37 -2.28 4.59
CA THR A 142 -9.32 -2.36 5.69
C THR A 142 -9.88 -3.77 5.82
N MET A 143 -10.29 -4.12 7.03
CA MET A 143 -11.08 -5.31 7.32
C MET A 143 -12.42 -4.89 7.94
N ASP A 144 -13.45 -5.72 7.80
CA ASP A 144 -14.68 -5.56 8.55
C ASP A 144 -14.45 -5.88 10.02
N GLN A 145 -14.81 -4.93 10.88
CA GLN A 145 -14.88 -5.13 12.31
C GLN A 145 -16.25 -4.63 12.78
N ASN A 146 -17.17 -5.57 13.01
CA ASN A 146 -18.54 -5.30 13.46
C ASN A 146 -19.34 -4.41 12.49
N GLY A 147 -19.20 -4.62 11.18
CA GLY A 147 -19.90 -3.82 10.17
C GLY A 147 -19.22 -2.49 9.81
N GLU A 148 -18.04 -2.21 10.38
CA GLU A 148 -17.24 -1.04 10.07
C GLU A 148 -15.90 -1.44 9.44
N ASN A 149 -15.53 -0.76 8.35
CA ASN A 149 -14.23 -0.94 7.71
C ASN A 149 -13.13 -0.20 8.49
N VAL A 150 -12.24 -0.95 9.14
CA VAL A 150 -11.11 -0.40 9.91
C VAL A 150 -9.77 -0.77 9.27
N GLY A 151 -8.81 0.16 9.27
CA GLY A 151 -7.44 -0.16 8.87
C GLY A 151 -6.80 -1.13 9.86
N PHE A 152 -5.95 -2.05 9.39
CA PHE A 152 -5.37 -3.08 10.24
C PHE A 152 -3.90 -3.38 9.90
N SER A 153 -3.18 -3.90 10.89
CA SER A 153 -1.85 -4.49 10.76
C SER A 153 -1.88 -5.97 11.16
N ILE A 154 -0.82 -6.72 10.83
CA ILE A 154 -0.67 -8.10 11.31
C ILE A 154 0.32 -8.14 12.45
N GLU A 155 -0.07 -8.72 13.58
CA GLU A 155 0.82 -9.08 14.66
C GLU A 155 1.12 -10.59 14.59
N GLU A 156 2.39 -10.94 14.75
CA GLU A 156 2.86 -12.32 14.88
C GLU A 156 3.39 -12.57 16.29
N LEU A 157 2.84 -13.59 16.95
CA LEU A 157 3.35 -14.12 18.21
C LEU A 157 3.39 -15.64 18.13
N GLU A 158 4.59 -16.22 18.25
CA GLU A 158 4.81 -17.67 18.26
C GLU A 158 4.18 -18.40 17.05
N GLY A 159 4.27 -17.81 15.85
CA GLY A 159 3.71 -18.35 14.62
C GLY A 159 2.19 -18.20 14.47
N LYS A 160 1.53 -17.52 15.41
CA LYS A 160 0.12 -17.14 15.31
C LYS A 160 0.00 -15.70 14.79
N TYR A 161 -0.72 -15.54 13.69
CA TYR A 161 -1.02 -14.24 13.07
C TYR A 161 -2.37 -13.73 13.56
N THR A 162 -2.41 -12.45 13.93
CA THR A 162 -3.64 -11.78 14.37
C THR A 162 -3.74 -10.42 13.67
N ALA A 163 -4.91 -10.13 13.09
CA ALA A 163 -5.19 -8.81 12.55
C ALA A 163 -5.58 -7.86 13.68
N VAL A 164 -4.90 -6.72 13.77
CA VAL A 164 -5.10 -5.74 14.83
C VAL A 164 -5.51 -4.41 14.21
N PRO A 165 -6.65 -3.83 14.61
CA PRO A 165 -7.06 -2.52 14.13
C PRO A 165 -6.02 -1.44 14.47
N ILE A 166 -5.72 -0.60 13.51
CA ILE A 166 -4.83 0.55 13.69
C ILE A 166 -5.64 1.62 14.42
N ARG A 167 -5.37 1.80 15.71
CA ARG A 167 -6.05 2.76 16.57
C ARG A 167 -5.09 3.88 16.98
N LYS A 168 -5.65 5.03 17.32
CA LYS A 168 -4.90 6.12 17.94
C LYS A 168 -4.40 5.63 19.31
N LYS A 169 -3.14 5.92 19.63
CA LYS A 169 -2.70 5.94 21.03
C LYS A 169 -3.34 7.17 21.65
N ASP A 170 -4.42 7.00 22.41
CA ASP A 170 -4.99 8.10 23.18
C ASP A 170 -3.88 8.63 24.09
N GLY A 171 -3.38 9.82 23.77
CA GLY A 171 -2.58 10.60 24.69
C GLY A 171 -3.41 10.76 25.96
N ASP A 172 -2.77 10.50 27.08
CA ASP A 172 -3.30 10.60 28.43
C ASP A 172 -4.36 11.71 28.55
N ASN A 173 -5.54 11.34 29.07
CA ASN A 173 -6.71 12.20 29.17
C ASN A 173 -6.39 13.50 29.90
N ASN A 174 -6.39 14.65 29.21
CA ASN A 174 -6.72 15.96 29.84
C ASN A 174 -6.91 17.13 28.86
N ASP A 175 -7.54 16.96 27.70
CA ASP A 175 -8.07 18.14 26.99
C ASP A 175 -9.43 17.88 26.36
N ARG A 176 -10.46 18.22 27.13
CA ARG A 176 -11.82 18.47 26.63
C ARG A 176 -11.84 19.86 26.02
N ASN A 177 -11.45 19.99 24.76
CA ASN A 177 -12.00 21.02 23.87
C ASN A 177 -11.86 20.56 22.42
N GLY A 178 -13.02 20.42 21.77
CA GLY A 178 -13.18 19.70 20.53
C GLY A 178 -12.55 20.39 19.33
N VAL A 179 -11.62 19.69 18.69
CA VAL A 179 -11.58 19.46 17.24
C VAL A 179 -11.01 18.05 17.08
N ILE A 180 -11.83 17.08 16.69
CA ILE A 180 -11.37 15.71 16.40
C ILE A 180 -11.48 15.54 14.88
N ASN A 181 -10.35 15.68 14.17
CA ASN A 181 -10.22 15.34 12.75
C ASN A 181 -8.75 15.03 12.44
N GLU A 182 -8.19 14.04 13.12
CA GLU A 182 -6.80 13.63 12.91
C GLU A 182 -6.72 12.11 12.95
N ALA A 183 -6.64 11.49 11.77
CA ALA A 183 -6.39 10.06 11.62
C ALA A 183 -4.93 9.76 12.02
N GLY A 184 -4.70 9.57 13.33
CA GLY A 184 -3.39 9.21 13.88
C GLY A 184 -3.08 7.72 13.67
N PHE A 185 -1.88 7.43 13.17
CA PHE A 185 -1.44 6.12 12.71
C PHE A 185 -0.31 5.59 13.62
N LEU A 186 -0.63 5.02 14.78
CA LEU A 186 0.39 4.41 15.66
C LEU A 186 -0.16 3.13 16.31
N SER A 187 0.40 1.98 15.93
CA SER A 187 0.15 0.71 16.63
C SER A 187 0.72 0.81 18.05
N SER A 188 -0.15 0.77 19.05
CA SER A 188 0.23 0.78 20.45
C SER A 188 0.28 -0.65 20.98
N ASN A 189 1.48 -1.21 21.21
CA ASN A 189 1.73 -2.26 22.19
C ASN A 189 3.23 -2.36 22.54
N ALA A 190 3.67 -1.53 23.49
CA ALA A 190 4.96 -1.67 24.15
C ALA A 190 4.77 -2.51 25.41
N ASN A 191 4.68 -3.85 25.28
CA ASN A 191 4.70 -4.78 26.43
C ASN A 191 5.49 -6.04 26.04
N THR A 192 6.76 -6.08 26.45
CA THR A 192 7.64 -7.21 26.85
C THR A 192 7.55 -8.62 26.22
N LEU A 193 6.84 -8.80 25.11
CA LEU A 193 6.96 -9.96 24.22
C LEU A 193 7.38 -9.44 22.85
N GLN A 194 8.25 -10.16 22.17
CA GLN A 194 8.77 -9.81 20.85
C GLN A 194 7.67 -10.03 19.80
N VAL A 195 6.60 -9.21 19.87
CA VAL A 195 5.51 -9.19 18.90
C VAL A 195 6.02 -8.48 17.66
N ASN A 196 6.20 -9.24 16.58
CA ASN A 196 6.56 -8.66 15.30
C ASN A 196 5.30 -8.09 14.66
N THR A 197 5.27 -6.77 14.43
CA THR A 197 4.16 -6.11 13.73
C THR A 197 4.54 -5.88 12.28
N THR A 198 3.77 -6.44 11.36
CA THR A 198 3.87 -6.20 9.92
C THR A 198 2.92 -5.10 9.51
N SER A 199 3.47 -4.01 8.95
CA SER A 199 2.69 -2.94 8.32
C SER A 199 2.19 -3.41 6.94
N LEU A 200 0.93 -3.09 6.63
CA LEU A 200 0.31 -3.37 5.32
C LEU A 200 0.10 -2.11 4.48
N ILE A 201 0.72 -0.99 4.86
CA ILE A 201 0.53 0.30 4.20
C ILE A 201 1.43 0.41 2.98
N LEU A 202 0.87 0.83 1.84
CA LEU A 202 1.65 1.21 0.66
C LEU A 202 1.84 2.74 0.62
N ASN A 203 3.06 3.18 0.35
CA ASN A 203 3.43 4.58 0.06
C ASN A 203 4.67 4.57 -0.85
N ASP A 204 5.29 5.72 -1.04
CA ASP A 204 6.57 5.95 -1.74
C ASP A 204 6.54 5.66 -3.24
N GLY A 205 5.35 5.82 -3.83
CA GLY A 205 5.17 5.98 -5.26
C GLY A 205 5.96 7.18 -5.79
N THR A 206 6.15 7.24 -7.10
CA THR A 206 6.74 8.40 -7.75
C THR A 206 5.73 9.54 -7.70
N ILE A 207 6.11 10.71 -7.21
CA ILE A 207 5.23 11.88 -7.18
C ILE A 207 5.61 12.90 -8.24
N MET A 208 4.60 13.57 -8.81
CA MET A 208 4.74 14.61 -9.83
C MET A 208 3.95 15.85 -9.39
N PRO A 209 4.41 17.10 -9.59
CA PRO A 209 5.62 17.47 -10.30
C PRO A 209 6.85 17.13 -9.47
N PRO A 210 7.98 16.73 -10.08
CA PRO A 210 9.22 16.54 -9.35
C PRO A 210 9.72 17.94 -8.98
N PRO A 211 10.76 18.07 -8.15
CA PRO A 211 11.42 19.36 -7.96
C PRO A 211 11.99 19.86 -9.31
N ILE A 212 11.26 20.78 -9.98
CA ILE A 212 11.62 21.62 -11.14
C ILE A 212 11.91 20.85 -12.46
N LEU A 213 11.39 21.13 -13.67
CA LEU A 213 10.38 22.01 -14.27
C LEU A 213 10.12 21.48 -15.72
N GLY A 214 8.91 21.59 -16.26
CA GLY A 214 8.73 21.93 -17.68
C GLY A 214 7.99 20.99 -18.64
N SER A 215 7.54 19.81 -18.24
CA SER A 215 6.64 18.98 -19.10
C SER A 215 5.20 19.09 -18.63
N ASN A 216 4.25 19.18 -19.55
CA ASN A 216 2.85 18.91 -19.26
C ASN A 216 2.69 17.48 -18.73
N ASP A 217 1.74 17.29 -17.81
CA ASP A 217 1.50 15.99 -17.15
C ASP A 217 1.03 14.88 -18.13
N PHE A 218 0.77 15.23 -19.39
CA PHE A 218 0.20 14.36 -20.43
C PHE A 218 1.14 14.06 -21.60
N GLY A 219 2.37 14.59 -21.59
CA GLY A 219 3.40 14.21 -22.55
C GLY A 219 3.19 14.71 -23.98
N ASP A 220 2.75 15.96 -24.20
CA ASP A 220 2.48 16.50 -25.54
C ASP A 220 3.74 16.81 -26.39
N ASN A 221 4.84 16.07 -26.20
CA ASN A 221 6.05 16.17 -27.02
C ASN A 221 5.97 15.28 -28.29
N ASN A 222 4.86 15.35 -29.03
CA ASN A 222 4.72 14.71 -30.34
C ASN A 222 4.67 15.76 -31.46
#